data_AF-A0A3B9FY50-F1
#
_entry.id   AF-A0A3B9FY50-F1
#
_cell.length_a   1.000
_cell.length_b   1.000
_cell.length_c   1.000
_cell.angle_alpha   90.00
_cell.angle_beta   90.00
_cell.angle_gamma   90.00
#
_symmetry.space_group_name_H-M   'P 1'
#
loop_
_entity.id
_entity.type
_entity.pdbx_description
1 polymer ?
#
loop_
_entity_poly.entity_id
_entity_poly.type
_entity_poly.pdbx_seq_one_letter_code
_entity_poly.pdbx_strand_id
1 'polypeptide(L)'
;MLSQTVRNYIDEHAFCSEYLFADWESFLDILYAEGGRVCALLWWDHCRKAEQHMSVGSGGYTDPKDPEYMYAETQSWENGLSQMTLAELKEHIREVREAGLGYCSQFAGHDLVPSFCLEGE
;
A
#
# COMPACT_ATOMS: atom_id res chain seq x y z
N MET A 1 13.54 8.85 -11.78
CA MET A 1 13.81 7.64 -12.61
C MET A 1 14.29 6.53 -11.68
N LEU A 2 13.53 5.44 -11.58
CA LEU A 2 13.86 4.31 -10.70
C LEU A 2 15.11 3.56 -11.16
N SER A 3 15.92 3.11 -10.20
CA SER A 3 17.08 2.27 -10.47
C SER A 3 16.67 0.89 -10.98
N GLN A 4 17.59 0.17 -11.62
CA GLN A 4 17.30 -1.17 -12.14
C GLN A 4 16.96 -2.16 -11.02
N THR A 5 17.57 -2.01 -9.84
CA THR A 5 17.28 -2.82 -8.66
C THR A 5 15.82 -2.67 -8.23
N VAL A 6 15.33 -1.43 -8.12
CA VAL A 6 13.93 -1.16 -7.76
C VAL A 6 12.98 -1.69 -8.83
N ARG A 7 13.29 -1.51 -10.11
CA ARG A 7 12.47 -2.01 -11.23
C ARG A 7 12.34 -3.53 -11.20
N ASN A 8 13.45 -4.24 -11.04
CA ASN A 8 13.43 -5.70 -10.95
C ASN A 8 12.57 -6.18 -9.77
N TYR A 9 12.66 -5.50 -8.62
CA TYR A 9 11.81 -5.82 -7.47
C TYR A 9 10.33 -5.60 -7.78
N ILE A 10 9.98 -4.48 -8.42
CA ILE A 10 8.60 -4.20 -8.83
C ILE A 10 8.11 -5.30 -9.77
N ASP A 11 8.88 -5.65 -10.81
CA ASP A 11 8.50 -6.66 -11.79
C ASP A 11 8.29 -8.06 -11.17
N GLU A 12 9.05 -8.39 -10.12
CA GLU A 12 9.00 -9.68 -9.45
C GLU A 12 7.93 -9.76 -8.34
N HIS A 13 7.65 -8.65 -7.65
CA HIS A 13 6.82 -8.65 -6.42
C HIS A 13 5.50 -7.89 -6.53
N ALA A 14 5.38 -6.92 -7.45
CA ALA A 14 4.12 -6.19 -7.62
C ALA A 14 3.10 -7.09 -8.31
N PHE A 15 1.89 -7.16 -7.76
CA PHE A 15 0.82 -7.94 -8.36
C PHE A 15 -0.21 -7.09 -9.13
N CYS A 16 -0.05 -5.77 -9.13
CA CYS A 16 -0.86 -4.85 -9.92
C CYS A 16 -0.09 -3.57 -10.29
N SER A 17 -0.64 -2.77 -11.20
CA SER A 17 -0.06 -1.50 -11.65
C SER A 17 0.06 -0.44 -10.55
N GLU A 18 -0.73 -0.56 -9.47
CA GLU A 18 -0.73 0.40 -8.36
C GLU A 18 0.41 0.18 -7.36
N TYR A 19 1.37 -0.70 -7.66
CA TYR A 19 2.48 -1.06 -6.78
C TYR A 19 2.03 -1.53 -5.40
N LEU A 20 1.11 -2.49 -5.38
CA LEU A 20 0.79 -3.25 -4.18
C LEU A 20 1.78 -4.40 -3.99
N PHE A 21 2.24 -4.56 -2.76
CA PHE A 21 3.19 -5.59 -2.35
C PHE A 21 2.74 -6.24 -1.04
N ALA A 22 2.77 -7.58 -1.00
CA ALA A 22 2.52 -8.31 0.25
C ALA A 22 3.65 -8.06 1.27
N ASP A 23 4.86 -7.81 0.79
CA ASP A 23 6.09 -7.56 1.55
C ASP A 23 6.54 -6.10 1.43
N TRP A 24 5.58 -5.17 1.49
CA TRP A 24 5.80 -3.73 1.30
C TRP A 24 6.95 -3.12 2.13
N GLU A 25 7.25 -3.65 3.32
CA GLU A 25 8.39 -3.17 4.12
C GLU A 25 9.73 -3.37 3.39
N SER A 26 9.89 -4.51 2.69
CA SER A 26 11.09 -4.84 1.92
C SER A 26 11.20 -3.97 0.66
N PHE A 27 10.07 -3.69 0.00
CA PHE A 27 10.02 -2.71 -1.08
C PHE A 27 10.52 -1.34 -0.63
N LEU A 28 10.02 -0.84 0.50
CA LEU A 28 10.44 0.47 1.04
C LEU A 28 11.93 0.52 1.39
N ASP A 29 12.48 -0.56 1.97
CA ASP A 29 13.91 -0.63 2.28
C ASP A 29 14.76 -0.47 1.01
N ILE A 30 14.41 -1.20 -0.06
CA ILE A 30 15.11 -1.15 -1.33
C ILE A 30 14.94 0.22 -2.00
N LEU A 31 13.71 0.74 -2.04
CA LEU A 31 13.40 2.03 -2.63
C LEU A 31 14.22 3.16 -2.00
N TYR A 32 14.23 3.24 -0.66
CA TYR A 32 14.94 4.30 0.06
C TYR A 32 16.46 4.13 0.01
N ALA A 33 16.97 2.89 0.01
CA ALA A 33 18.40 2.62 -0.18
C ALA A 33 18.91 3.11 -1.54
N GLU A 34 18.08 3.01 -2.58
CA GLU A 34 18.35 3.46 -3.95
C GLU A 34 18.03 4.95 -4.17
N GLY A 35 17.69 5.68 -3.11
CA GLY A 35 17.41 7.13 -3.15
C GLY A 35 16.01 7.50 -3.66
N GLY A 36 15.14 6.52 -3.91
CA GLY A 36 13.74 6.76 -4.25
C GLY A 36 12.91 7.27 -3.08
N ARG A 37 11.77 7.88 -3.38
CA ARG A 37 10.84 8.44 -2.38
C ARG A 37 9.40 8.11 -2.76
N VAL A 38 8.56 7.98 -1.74
CA VAL A 38 7.10 7.85 -1.89
C VAL A 38 6.51 9.25 -1.79
N CYS A 39 5.72 9.67 -2.77
CA CYS A 39 5.06 10.98 -2.75
C CYS A 39 3.62 10.89 -2.23
N ALA A 40 2.98 9.73 -2.42
CA ALA A 40 1.62 9.45 -1.95
C ALA A 40 1.39 7.95 -1.69
N LEU A 41 0.39 7.66 -0.86
CA LEU A 41 -0.17 6.34 -0.63
C LEU A 41 -1.63 6.29 -1.08
N LEU A 42 -2.04 5.15 -1.62
CA LEU A 42 -3.44 4.77 -1.78
C LEU A 42 -3.70 3.54 -0.90
N TRP A 43 -4.78 3.58 -0.13
CA TRP A 43 -5.11 2.51 0.80
C TRP A 43 -6.13 1.53 0.23
N TRP A 44 -5.91 0.27 0.59
CA TRP A 44 -6.73 -0.87 0.19
C TRP A 44 -7.17 -1.64 1.42
N ASP A 45 -8.38 -2.17 1.41
CA ASP A 45 -8.87 -3.10 2.44
C ASP A 45 -8.71 -4.53 1.92
N HIS A 46 -7.84 -5.29 2.58
CA HIS A 46 -7.60 -6.68 2.26
C HIS A 46 -8.65 -7.55 2.95
N CYS A 47 -9.63 -8.00 2.19
CA CYS A 47 -10.81 -8.68 2.72
C CYS A 47 -11.18 -9.92 1.89
N ARG A 48 -12.03 -10.78 2.46
CA ARG A 48 -12.62 -11.89 1.73
C ARG A 48 -13.61 -11.36 0.70
N LYS A 49 -13.60 -11.92 -0.51
CA LYS A 49 -14.55 -11.54 -1.57
C LYS A 49 -16.01 -11.69 -1.16
N ALA A 50 -16.33 -12.74 -0.39
CA ALA A 50 -17.69 -12.95 0.14
C ALA A 50 -18.12 -11.82 1.11
N GLU A 51 -17.16 -11.15 1.74
CA GLU A 51 -17.32 -10.10 2.73
C GLU A 51 -17.10 -8.71 2.16
N GLN A 52 -16.90 -8.56 0.84
CA GLN A 52 -16.64 -7.27 0.18
C GLN A 52 -17.72 -6.21 0.49
N HIS A 53 -18.98 -6.62 0.68
CA HIS A 53 -20.07 -5.72 1.05
C HIS A 53 -19.92 -5.10 2.45
N MET A 54 -19.05 -5.65 3.30
CA MET A 54 -18.67 -5.12 4.61
C MET A 54 -17.32 -4.37 4.55
N SER A 55 -16.62 -4.42 3.42
CA SER A 55 -15.35 -3.73 3.22
C SER A 55 -15.54 -2.21 3.23
N VAL A 56 -14.50 -1.51 3.70
CA VAL A 56 -14.37 -0.05 3.54
C VAL A 56 -13.86 0.36 2.16
N GLY A 57 -13.50 -0.61 1.33
CA GLY A 57 -13.15 -0.43 -0.08
C GLY A 57 -14.19 -1.00 -1.03
N SER A 58 -13.99 -0.76 -2.31
CA SER A 58 -14.84 -1.31 -3.37
C SER A 58 -14.03 -1.63 -4.63
N GLY A 59 -14.46 -2.64 -5.39
CA GLY A 59 -13.71 -3.10 -6.57
C GLY A 59 -12.31 -3.61 -6.20
N GLY A 60 -11.39 -3.62 -7.17
CA GLY A 60 -9.97 -3.89 -6.92
C GLY A 60 -9.48 -5.26 -7.40
N TYR A 61 -8.38 -5.72 -6.82
CA TYR A 61 -7.59 -6.85 -7.33
C TYR A 61 -7.79 -8.11 -6.49
N THR A 62 -7.87 -9.27 -7.14
CA THR A 62 -7.82 -10.56 -6.43
C THR A 62 -6.44 -10.78 -5.85
N ASP A 63 -6.34 -11.29 -4.62
CA ASP A 63 -5.06 -11.70 -4.07
C ASP A 63 -4.49 -12.87 -4.91
N PRO A 64 -3.28 -12.72 -5.50
CA PRO A 64 -2.67 -13.75 -6.31
C PRO A 64 -2.29 -15.03 -5.52
N LYS A 65 -2.14 -14.93 -4.20
CA LYS A 65 -1.79 -16.05 -3.31
C LYS A 65 -3.02 -16.76 -2.75
N ASP A 66 -4.11 -16.02 -2.56
CA ASP A 66 -5.38 -16.56 -2.08
C ASP A 66 -6.59 -16.03 -2.88
N PRO A 67 -7.12 -16.82 -3.84
CA PRO A 67 -8.25 -16.41 -4.67
C PRO A 67 -9.54 -16.09 -3.91
N GLU A 68 -9.68 -16.47 -2.64
CA GLU A 68 -10.84 -16.12 -1.81
C GLU A 68 -10.76 -14.67 -1.29
N TYR A 69 -9.57 -14.08 -1.31
CA TYR A 69 -9.29 -12.73 -0.83
C TYR A 69 -9.09 -11.74 -1.97
N MET A 70 -9.21 -10.46 -1.64
CA MET A 70 -9.00 -9.35 -2.56
C MET A 70 -8.53 -8.10 -1.83
N TYR A 71 -7.90 -7.21 -2.58
CA TYR A 71 -7.56 -5.85 -2.17
C TYR A 71 -8.63 -4.90 -2.72
N ALA A 72 -9.47 -4.37 -1.85
CA ALA A 72 -10.55 -3.46 -2.22
C ALA A 72 -10.13 -1.99 -2.05
N GLU A 73 -10.27 -1.19 -3.10
CA GLU A 73 -9.78 0.20 -3.09
C GLU A 73 -10.64 1.08 -2.19
N THR A 74 -10.02 1.77 -1.23
CA THR A 74 -10.74 2.66 -0.29
C THR A 74 -10.95 4.07 -0.83
N GLN A 75 -10.38 4.40 -1.99
CA GLN A 75 -10.30 5.75 -2.56
C GLN A 75 -9.63 6.78 -1.63
N SER A 76 -8.98 6.32 -0.57
CA SER A 76 -8.33 7.18 0.42
C SER A 76 -6.87 7.38 0.03
N TRP A 77 -6.60 8.59 -0.47
CA TRP A 77 -5.28 9.04 -0.88
C TRP A 77 -4.63 9.88 0.20
N GLU A 78 -3.36 9.61 0.45
CA GLU A 78 -2.51 10.43 1.32
C GLU A 78 -1.35 10.98 0.50
N ASN A 79 -1.22 12.30 0.43
CA ASN A 79 -0.21 12.98 -0.37
C ASN A 79 0.79 13.72 0.52
N GLY A 80 1.89 14.19 -0.06
CA GLY A 80 2.87 15.03 0.63
C GLY A 80 3.86 14.22 1.48
N LEU A 81 4.06 12.95 1.12
CA LEU A 81 4.90 12.02 1.88
C LEU A 81 6.38 12.05 1.47
N SER A 82 6.73 12.79 0.40
CA SER A 82 8.10 12.84 -0.15
C SER A 82 9.18 13.24 0.85
N GLN A 83 8.81 14.00 1.88
CA GLN A 83 9.73 14.49 2.90
C GLN A 83 9.93 13.51 4.08
N MET A 84 9.11 12.45 4.17
CA MET A 84 9.25 11.45 5.22
C MET A 84 10.48 10.58 4.98
N THR A 85 11.23 10.36 6.06
CA THR A 85 12.26 9.32 6.12
C THR A 85 11.62 7.93 6.05
N LEU A 86 12.44 6.91 5.73
CA LEU A 86 11.99 5.52 5.72
C LEU A 86 11.35 5.09 7.04
N ALA A 87 11.97 5.50 8.17
CA ALA A 87 11.47 5.15 9.49
C ALA A 87 10.12 5.82 9.78
N GLU A 88 9.99 7.11 9.46
CA GLU A 88 8.72 7.85 9.62
C GLU A 88 7.61 7.26 8.75
N LEU A 89 7.90 6.92 7.49
CA LEU A 89 6.90 6.34 6.60
C LEU A 89 6.45 4.95 7.06
N LYS A 90 7.39 4.10 7.51
CA LYS A 90 7.06 2.77 8.05
C LYS A 90 6.21 2.88 9.32
N GLU A 91 6.55 3.81 10.20
CA GLU A 91 5.79 4.03 11.43
C GLU A 91 4.39 4.58 11.11
N HIS A 92 4.28 5.57 10.23
CA HIS A 92 3.01 6.12 9.77
C HIS A 92 2.09 5.04 9.19
N ILE A 93 2.61 4.16 8.33
CA ILE A 93 1.84 3.04 7.79
C ILE A 93 1.34 2.12 8.90
N ARG A 94 2.19 1.81 9.90
CA ARG A 94 1.79 0.95 11.03
C ARG A 94 0.70 1.60 11.88
N GLU A 95 0.85 2.88 12.20
CA GLU A 95 -0.15 3.65 12.95
C GLU A 95 -1.50 3.65 12.22
N VAL A 96 -1.52 3.90 10.91
CA VAL A 96 -2.76 3.87 10.11
C VAL A 96 -3.37 2.47 10.08
N ARG A 97 -2.57 1.41 9.97
CA ARG A 97 -3.08 0.03 9.99
C ARG A 97 -3.66 -0.36 11.34
N GLU A 98 -3.16 0.20 12.45
CA GLU A 98 -3.67 -0.06 13.79
C GLU A 98 -4.90 0.79 14.12
N ALA A 99 -4.85 2.09 13.81
CA ALA A 99 -5.86 3.06 14.21
C ALA A 99 -6.98 3.28 13.17
N GLY A 100 -6.74 2.91 11.90
CA GLY A 100 -7.58 3.26 10.76
C GLY A 100 -7.25 4.65 10.18
N LEU A 101 -7.77 4.92 8.98
CA LEU A 101 -7.49 6.15 8.23
C LEU A 101 -8.11 7.40 8.88
N GLY A 102 -7.29 8.44 9.08
CA GLY A 102 -7.75 9.77 9.50
C GLY A 102 -8.54 9.80 10.81
N TYR A 103 -8.31 8.82 11.71
CA TYR A 103 -9.11 8.61 12.93
C TYR A 103 -10.60 8.34 12.66
N CYS A 104 -10.95 7.94 11.43
CA CYS A 104 -12.31 7.56 11.10
C CYS A 104 -12.52 6.11 11.51
N SER A 105 -13.39 5.90 12.51
CA SER A 105 -13.64 4.59 13.11
C SER A 105 -14.18 3.55 12.14
N GLN A 106 -14.63 3.95 10.95
CA GLN A 106 -15.08 3.00 9.92
C GLN A 106 -13.93 2.12 9.42
N PHE A 107 -12.69 2.62 9.41
CA PHE A 107 -11.51 1.88 8.94
C PHE A 107 -10.83 1.06 10.05
N ALA A 108 -11.24 1.25 11.31
CA ALA A 108 -10.63 0.55 12.43
C ALA A 108 -10.99 -0.94 12.39
N GLY A 109 -9.98 -1.80 12.51
CA GLY A 109 -10.15 -3.26 12.47
C GLY A 109 -10.19 -3.87 11.06
N HIS A 110 -10.09 -3.06 10.01
CA HIS A 110 -9.87 -3.53 8.64
C HIS A 110 -8.39 -3.81 8.38
N ASP A 111 -8.07 -4.78 7.51
CA ASP A 111 -6.68 -5.07 7.13
C ASP A 111 -6.25 -4.12 6.02
N LEU A 112 -5.87 -2.90 6.43
CA LEU A 112 -5.44 -1.88 5.51
C LEU A 112 -4.06 -2.21 4.93
N VAL A 113 -3.91 -2.07 3.62
CA VAL A 113 -2.67 -2.32 2.89
C VAL A 113 -2.38 -1.11 2.00
N PRO A 114 -1.16 -0.54 2.08
CA PRO A 114 -0.78 0.59 1.25
C PRO A 114 -0.32 0.14 -0.14
N SER A 115 -0.68 0.92 -1.14
CA SER A 115 -0.01 0.95 -2.44
C SER A 115 0.73 2.27 -2.59
N PHE A 116 1.79 2.29 -3.40
CA PHE A 116 2.79 3.35 -3.36
C PHE A 116 2.81 4.16 -4.65
N CYS A 117 2.71 5.47 -4.54
CA CYS A 117 3.01 6.39 -5.63
C CYS A 117 4.40 6.98 -5.40
N LEU A 118 5.28 6.85 -6.40
CA LEU A 118 6.69 7.22 -6.27
C LEU A 118 6.95 8.63 -6.81
N GLU A 119 7.91 9.32 -6.20
CA GLU A 119 8.28 10.67 -6.64
C GLU A 119 9.04 10.64 -7.97
N GLY A 120 8.52 11.37 -8.96
CA GLY A 120 9.17 11.53 -10.27
C GLY A 120 9.02 10.34 -11.22
N GLU A 121 7.97 9.53 -11.02
CA GLU A 121 7.33 8.73 -12.08
C GLU A 121 6.25 9.51 -12.83
#